data_AF-A0A9J6CTS8-F1
#
_entry.id   AF-A0A9J6CTS8-F1
#
_cell.length_a   1.000
_cell.length_b   1.000
_cell.length_c   1.000
_cell.angle_alpha   90.00
_cell.angle_beta   90.00
_cell.angle_gamma   90.00
#
_symmetry.space_group_name_H-M   'P 1'
#
loop_
_entity.id
_entity.type
_entity.pdbx_description
1 polymer ?
#
loop_
_entity_poly.entity_id
_entity_poly.type
_entity_poly.pdbx_seq_one_letter_code
_entity_poly.pdbx_strand_id
1 'polypeptide(L)'
;MIRRVSNRNRGLKEDDFKRLVRAFVVSRVTCCAPYLRLTKANRDTLNTMLRKATKQALGVPIYSSTLRLLDMGAHNTVEVLIEAHLSNKRIWLSHTEYGRAVLRKIGWQIEPVLIKAALPEDWKTTIQTKPLPRNMTPGKDDERRTARGKAIAHKLEENPMVMYADASLQKHSDHAAVVVTFINRLIVSASLRTKYPAIAEEVAVAFALVQPSVDMVVTDSKTAYGSFCR
;
A
#
# COMPACT_ATOMS: atom_id res chain seq x y z
N MET A 1 -19.95 -17.11 16.58
CA MET A 1 -19.71 -17.70 15.24
C MET A 1 -18.29 -18.29 15.13
N ILE A 2 -17.23 -17.49 15.28
CA ILE A 2 -15.82 -17.95 15.18
C ILE A 2 -15.52 -19.16 16.09
N ARG A 3 -15.94 -19.11 17.36
CA ARG A 3 -15.79 -20.24 18.32
C ARG A 3 -16.50 -21.54 17.87
N ARG A 4 -17.56 -21.46 17.05
CA ARG A 4 -18.29 -22.63 16.55
C ARG A 4 -17.60 -23.27 15.34
N VAL A 5 -16.94 -22.46 14.50
CA VAL A 5 -16.21 -22.93 13.31
C VAL A 5 -14.82 -23.48 13.69
N SER A 6 -14.30 -23.09 14.85
CA SER A 6 -12.95 -23.43 15.37
C SER A 6 -12.77 -24.87 15.89
N ASN A 7 -13.81 -25.71 15.97
CA ASN A 7 -13.68 -27.01 16.63
C ASN A 7 -12.96 -28.09 15.79
N ARG A 8 -11.78 -28.45 16.32
CA ARG A 8 -10.85 -29.60 16.23
C ARG A 8 -10.91 -30.67 15.12
N ASN A 9 -12.00 -30.91 14.39
CA ASN A 9 -12.11 -32.16 13.61
C ASN A 9 -12.12 -32.04 12.08
N ARG A 10 -12.08 -30.83 11.47
CA ARG A 10 -11.84 -30.60 10.00
C ARG A 10 -11.96 -29.11 9.55
N GLY A 11 -11.68 -28.13 10.43
CA GLY A 11 -12.00 -26.72 10.16
C GLY A 11 -10.79 -25.83 9.85
N LEU A 12 -10.92 -25.01 8.80
CA LEU A 12 -10.16 -23.81 8.36
C LEU A 12 -8.76 -23.58 8.96
N LYS A 13 -7.77 -23.30 8.10
CA LYS A 13 -6.39 -23.02 8.53
C LYS A 13 -6.32 -21.73 9.37
N GLU A 14 -5.26 -21.59 10.16
CA GLU A 14 -5.01 -20.39 10.99
C GLU A 14 -5.16 -19.07 10.20
N ASP A 15 -4.65 -19.04 8.97
CA ASP A 15 -4.74 -17.88 8.09
C ASP A 15 -6.18 -17.57 7.63
N ASP A 16 -6.99 -18.60 7.42
CA ASP A 16 -8.42 -18.44 7.10
C ASP A 16 -9.18 -17.90 8.32
N PHE A 17 -8.82 -18.33 9.53
CA PHE A 17 -9.36 -17.76 10.75
C PHE A 17 -8.97 -16.31 10.96
N LYS A 18 -7.69 -15.95 10.72
CA LYS A 18 -7.24 -14.55 10.76
C LYS A 18 -8.02 -13.70 9.75
N ARG A 19 -8.29 -14.23 8.56
CA ARG A 19 -9.14 -13.58 7.55
C ARG A 19 -10.55 -13.37 8.05
N LEU A 20 -11.17 -14.37 8.68
CA LEU A 20 -12.51 -14.24 9.27
C LEU A 20 -12.55 -13.21 10.41
N VAL A 21 -11.56 -13.19 11.30
CA VAL A 21 -11.46 -12.17 12.35
C VAL A 21 -11.36 -10.77 11.75
N ARG A 22 -10.53 -10.58 10.71
CA ARG A 22 -10.42 -9.30 10.01
C ARG A 22 -11.75 -8.90 9.35
N ALA A 23 -12.39 -9.83 8.62
CA ALA A 23 -13.62 -9.57 7.87
C ALA A 23 -14.81 -9.25 8.78
N PHE A 24 -14.95 -9.94 9.91
CA PHE A 24 -16.14 -9.80 10.76
C PHE A 24 -15.91 -8.93 11.99
N VAL A 25 -14.78 -9.10 12.70
CA VAL A 25 -14.54 -8.39 13.95
C VAL A 25 -13.92 -7.03 13.67
N VAL A 26 -12.77 -6.99 12.98
CA VAL A 26 -12.06 -5.73 12.70
C VAL A 26 -12.92 -4.81 11.86
N SER A 27 -13.55 -5.31 10.80
CA SER A 27 -14.42 -4.51 9.93
C SER A 27 -15.58 -3.84 10.67
N ARG A 28 -16.20 -4.53 11.65
CA ARG A 28 -17.31 -3.96 12.42
C ARG A 28 -16.81 -2.91 13.40
N VAL A 29 -15.68 -3.16 14.05
CA VAL A 29 -15.02 -2.17 14.92
C VAL A 29 -14.66 -0.93 14.13
N THR A 30 -13.97 -1.05 12.99
CA THR A 30 -13.54 0.11 12.19
C THR A 30 -14.71 0.86 11.57
N CYS A 31 -15.80 0.19 11.22
CA CYS A 31 -16.97 0.85 10.65
C CYS A 31 -17.81 1.62 11.68
N CYS A 32 -17.96 1.10 12.90
CA CYS A 32 -18.86 1.69 13.89
C CYS A 32 -18.14 2.50 14.98
N ALA A 33 -17.03 1.98 15.51
CA ALA A 33 -16.35 2.55 16.68
C ALA A 33 -15.89 4.01 16.52
N PRO A 34 -15.40 4.47 15.34
CA PRO A 34 -14.95 5.85 15.18
C PRO A 34 -16.05 6.91 15.34
N TYR A 35 -17.30 6.54 15.09
CA TYR A 35 -18.43 7.48 15.06
C TYR A 35 -19.26 7.46 16.35
N LEU A 36 -18.94 6.57 17.28
CA LEU A 36 -19.63 6.45 18.56
C LEU A 36 -18.85 7.15 19.67
N ARG A 37 -19.56 7.76 20.61
CA ARG A 37 -18.97 8.28 21.85
C ARG A 37 -18.64 7.12 22.79
N LEU A 38 -17.48 6.50 22.60
CA LEU A 38 -17.04 5.36 23.40
C LEU A 38 -16.43 5.83 24.73
N THR A 39 -16.97 5.34 25.85
CA THR A 39 -16.34 5.44 27.16
C THR A 39 -15.10 4.53 27.23
N LYS A 40 -14.22 4.76 28.21
CA LYS A 40 -13.05 3.91 28.45
C LYS A 40 -13.43 2.43 28.63
N ALA A 41 -14.47 2.16 29.43
CA ALA A 41 -14.99 0.80 29.65
C ALA A 41 -15.46 0.12 28.34
N ASN A 42 -16.11 0.86 27.43
CA ASN A 42 -16.53 0.34 26.14
C ASN A 42 -15.32 -0.01 25.25
N ARG A 43 -14.28 0.82 25.26
CA ARG A 43 -13.04 0.55 24.52
C ARG A 43 -12.30 -0.67 25.08
N ASP A 44 -12.20 -0.78 26.40
CA ASP A 44 -11.58 -1.94 27.06
C ASP A 44 -12.34 -3.24 26.75
N THR A 45 -13.66 -3.16 26.66
CA THR A 45 -14.52 -4.29 26.26
C THR A 45 -14.25 -4.70 24.82
N LEU A 46 -14.18 -3.75 23.87
CA LEU A 46 -13.86 -4.03 22.47
C LEU A 46 -12.44 -4.61 22.31
N ASN A 47 -11.45 -4.05 23.00
CA ASN A 47 -10.08 -4.57 23.04
C ASN A 47 -10.06 -6.01 23.59
N THR A 48 -10.89 -6.32 24.59
CA THR A 48 -11.03 -7.69 25.12
C THR A 48 -11.66 -8.64 24.10
N MET A 49 -12.70 -8.20 23.37
CA MET A 49 -13.30 -9.00 22.30
C MET A 49 -12.29 -9.27 21.18
N LEU A 50 -11.53 -8.26 20.77
CA LEU A 50 -10.50 -8.38 19.74
C LEU A 50 -9.40 -9.36 20.17
N ARG A 51 -8.87 -9.22 21.39
CA ARG A 51 -7.89 -10.16 21.97
C ARG A 51 -8.40 -11.59 21.97
N LYS A 52 -9.65 -11.81 22.42
CA LYS A 52 -10.25 -13.16 22.45
C LYS A 52 -10.38 -13.74 21.05
N ALA A 53 -10.82 -12.94 20.08
CA ALA A 53 -10.93 -13.38 18.68
C ALA A 53 -9.57 -13.71 18.07
N THR A 54 -8.55 -12.88 18.30
CA THR A 54 -7.18 -13.13 17.83
C THR A 54 -6.58 -14.38 18.46
N LYS A 55 -6.73 -14.57 19.78
CA LYS A 55 -6.26 -15.79 20.46
C LYS A 55 -6.92 -17.05 19.91
N GLN A 56 -8.23 -16.99 19.67
CA GLN A 56 -8.96 -18.09 19.04
C GLN A 56 -8.45 -18.37 17.62
N ALA A 57 -8.21 -17.34 16.82
CA ALA A 57 -7.69 -17.51 15.47
C ALA A 57 -6.28 -18.11 15.43
N LEU A 58 -5.45 -17.78 16.42
CA LEU A 58 -4.11 -18.34 16.58
C LEU A 58 -4.10 -19.73 17.24
N GLY A 59 -5.26 -20.25 17.65
CA GLY A 59 -5.36 -21.52 18.38
C GLY A 59 -4.71 -21.50 19.78
N VAL A 60 -4.38 -20.32 20.32
CA VAL A 60 -3.79 -20.20 21.65
C VAL A 60 -4.87 -20.15 22.74
N PRO A 61 -4.60 -20.67 23.94
CA PRO A 61 -5.54 -20.60 25.05
C PRO A 61 -5.96 -19.15 25.38
N ILE A 62 -7.22 -18.98 25.80
CA ILE A 62 -7.78 -17.64 26.10
C ILE A 62 -7.02 -16.95 27.25
N TYR A 63 -6.44 -17.74 28.16
CA TYR A 63 -5.65 -17.29 29.31
C TYR A 63 -4.18 -16.96 28.98
N SER A 64 -3.72 -17.14 27.74
CA SER A 64 -2.36 -16.77 27.34
C SER A 64 -2.09 -15.27 27.56
N SER A 65 -0.82 -14.90 27.82
CA SER A 65 -0.44 -13.51 28.13
C SER A 65 -0.91 -12.53 27.05
N THR A 66 -1.61 -11.47 27.47
CA THR A 66 -2.08 -10.40 26.57
C THR A 66 -0.98 -9.44 26.17
N LEU A 67 0.01 -9.22 27.04
CA LEU A 67 1.14 -8.34 26.77
C LEU A 67 2.02 -8.94 25.66
N ARG A 68 2.40 -10.21 25.78
CA ARG A 68 3.16 -10.91 24.72
C ARG A 68 2.42 -10.92 23.38
N LEU A 69 1.09 -11.04 23.39
CA LEU A 69 0.28 -11.01 22.18
C LEU A 69 0.30 -9.65 21.48
N LEU A 70 0.40 -8.55 22.24
CA LEU A 70 0.55 -7.20 21.73
C LEU A 70 1.98 -6.96 21.23
N ASP A 71 3.01 -7.39 21.97
CA ASP A 71 4.42 -7.25 21.58
C ASP A 71 4.74 -7.98 20.28
N MET A 72 4.08 -9.12 20.03
CA MET A 72 4.17 -9.84 18.76
C MET A 72 3.51 -9.12 17.57
N GLY A 73 2.74 -8.05 17.81
CA GLY A 73 1.99 -7.35 16.76
C GLY A 73 0.87 -8.18 16.15
N ALA A 74 0.36 -9.20 16.86
CA ALA A 74 -0.63 -10.13 16.31
C ALA A 74 -1.99 -9.47 16.02
N HIS A 75 -2.28 -8.35 16.68
CA HIS A 75 -3.48 -7.54 16.48
C HIS A 75 -3.22 -6.10 16.93
N ASN A 76 -3.87 -5.14 16.27
CA ASN A 76 -3.85 -3.74 16.67
C ASN A 76 -4.88 -3.48 17.78
N THR A 77 -4.67 -2.47 18.61
CA THR A 77 -5.70 -2.00 19.54
C THR A 77 -6.83 -1.30 18.81
N VAL A 78 -7.99 -1.19 19.47
CA VAL A 78 -9.16 -0.49 18.93
C VAL A 78 -8.83 0.98 18.63
N GLU A 79 -8.04 1.62 19.49
CA GLU A 79 -7.58 3.00 19.32
C GLU A 79 -6.80 3.17 18.03
N VAL A 80 -5.81 2.30 17.78
CA VAL A 80 -5.00 2.31 16.57
C VAL A 80 -5.86 2.03 15.33
N LEU A 81 -6.82 1.12 15.43
CA LEU A 81 -7.75 0.83 14.33
C LEU A 81 -8.64 2.03 13.99
N ILE A 82 -9.14 2.75 15.01
CA ILE A 82 -9.94 3.97 14.83
C ILE A 82 -9.08 5.06 14.18
N GLU A 83 -7.88 5.29 14.71
CA GLU A 83 -6.96 6.29 14.19
C GLU A 83 -6.58 6.02 12.73
N ALA A 84 -6.21 4.78 12.41
CA ALA A 84 -5.89 4.37 11.04
C ALA A 84 -7.09 4.56 10.09
N HIS A 85 -8.30 4.22 10.54
CA HIS A 85 -9.53 4.40 9.75
C HIS A 85 -9.82 5.87 9.49
N LEU A 86 -9.77 6.73 10.52
CA LEU A 86 -10.02 8.16 10.39
C LEU A 86 -8.96 8.86 9.55
N SER A 87 -7.69 8.46 9.68
CA SER A 87 -6.58 8.96 8.86
C SER A 87 -6.79 8.64 7.39
N ASN A 88 -7.15 7.38 7.07
CA ASN A 88 -7.51 7.01 5.70
C ASN A 88 -8.71 7.81 5.21
N LYS A 89 -9.77 7.96 6.00
CA LYS A 89 -10.94 8.73 5.58
C LYS A 89 -10.61 10.19 5.31
N ARG A 90 -9.70 10.80 6.08
CA ARG A 90 -9.19 12.15 5.84
C ARG A 90 -8.45 12.25 4.51
N ILE A 91 -7.55 11.31 4.22
CA ILE A 91 -6.85 11.23 2.93
C ILE A 91 -7.88 11.09 1.79
N TRP A 92 -8.89 10.25 1.94
CA TRP A 92 -9.91 10.09 0.91
C TRP A 92 -10.69 11.38 0.66
N LEU A 93 -11.12 12.05 1.72
CA LEU A 93 -11.85 13.31 1.61
C LEU A 93 -11.00 14.42 0.99
N SER A 94 -9.68 14.45 1.24
CA SER A 94 -8.79 15.45 0.63
C SER A 94 -8.63 15.31 -0.89
N HIS A 95 -8.89 14.13 -1.45
CA HIS A 95 -8.88 13.94 -2.91
C HIS A 95 -10.09 14.59 -3.60
N THR A 96 -11.24 14.66 -2.94
CA THR A 96 -12.48 15.21 -3.51
C THR A 96 -12.64 16.69 -3.21
N GLU A 97 -13.19 17.46 -4.15
CA GLU A 97 -13.44 18.90 -3.93
C GLU A 97 -14.44 19.15 -2.80
N TYR A 98 -15.55 18.40 -2.78
CA TYR A 98 -16.53 18.44 -1.71
C TYR A 98 -15.92 18.04 -0.36
N GLY A 99 -15.12 16.96 -0.32
CA GLY A 99 -14.45 16.53 0.91
C GLY A 99 -13.46 17.57 1.44
N ARG A 100 -12.72 18.26 0.57
CA ARG A 100 -11.88 19.41 0.96
C ARG A 100 -12.71 20.56 1.53
N ALA A 101 -13.88 20.86 0.96
CA ALA A 101 -14.77 21.88 1.49
C ALA A 101 -15.29 21.50 2.90
N VAL A 102 -15.68 20.25 3.11
CA VAL A 102 -16.10 19.73 4.42
C VAL A 102 -14.95 19.83 5.43
N LEU A 103 -13.74 19.42 5.06
CA LEU A 103 -12.60 19.46 5.99
C LEU A 103 -12.20 20.89 6.36
N ARG A 104 -12.26 21.84 5.40
CA ARG A 104 -12.11 23.27 5.67
C ARG A 104 -13.14 23.78 6.66
N LYS A 105 -14.41 23.37 6.53
CA LYS A 105 -15.49 23.75 7.46
C LYS A 105 -15.26 23.24 8.89
N ILE A 106 -14.59 22.11 9.06
CA ILE A 106 -14.24 21.53 10.38
C ILE A 106 -12.93 22.15 10.93
N GLY A 107 -12.30 23.09 10.21
CA GLY A 107 -11.08 23.78 10.65
C GLY A 107 -9.79 23.01 10.42
N TRP A 108 -9.82 21.94 9.61
CA TRP A 108 -8.60 21.21 9.25
C TRP A 108 -7.94 21.89 8.05
N GLN A 109 -6.72 22.40 8.25
CA GLN A 109 -5.87 22.85 7.16
C GLN A 109 -5.30 21.62 6.46
N ILE A 110 -5.61 21.49 5.17
CA ILE A 110 -5.15 20.39 4.36
C ILE A 110 -4.44 20.99 3.17
N GLU A 111 -3.16 20.65 3.05
CA GLU A 111 -2.40 20.89 1.84
C GLU A 111 -3.16 20.30 0.65
N PRO A 112 -3.38 21.07 -0.42
CA PRO A 112 -4.05 20.55 -1.59
C PRO A 112 -3.33 19.28 -2.05
N VAL A 113 -4.03 18.14 -2.01
CA VAL A 113 -3.57 16.96 -2.71
C VAL A 113 -3.48 17.39 -4.16
N LEU A 114 -2.27 17.41 -4.73
CA LEU A 114 -2.04 17.74 -6.12
C LEU A 114 -2.97 16.85 -6.95
N ILE A 115 -4.00 17.47 -7.53
CA ILE A 115 -4.92 16.77 -8.44
C ILE A 115 -4.07 16.51 -9.67
N LYS A 116 -3.65 15.26 -9.81
CA LYS A 116 -2.81 14.84 -10.93
C LYS A 116 -3.66 14.90 -12.20
N ALA A 117 -3.09 15.43 -13.27
CA ALA A 117 -3.76 15.44 -14.56
C ALA A 117 -4.09 13.99 -14.95
N ALA A 118 -5.33 13.76 -15.39
CA ALA A 118 -5.70 12.48 -15.96
C ALA A 118 -4.89 12.26 -17.24
N LEU A 119 -4.33 11.07 -17.39
CA LEU A 119 -3.58 10.73 -18.60
C LEU A 119 -4.51 10.30 -19.72
N PRO A 120 -4.09 10.51 -20.98
CA PRO A 120 -4.73 9.88 -22.13
C PRO A 120 -4.86 8.37 -21.91
N GLU A 121 -6.02 7.82 -22.26
CA GLU A 121 -6.32 6.40 -22.05
C GLU A 121 -5.32 5.49 -22.79
N ASP A 122 -4.82 5.95 -23.93
CA ASP A 122 -3.80 5.28 -24.76
C ASP A 122 -2.50 5.00 -23.98
N TRP A 123 -2.15 5.84 -23.01
CA TRP A 123 -0.90 5.68 -22.25
C TRP A 123 -1.08 4.70 -21.07
N LYS A 124 -2.32 4.46 -20.63
CA LYS A 124 -2.59 3.55 -19.50
C LYS A 124 -2.37 2.09 -19.88
N THR A 125 -2.58 1.73 -21.14
CA THR A 125 -2.37 0.37 -21.66
C THR A 125 -0.88 0.06 -21.86
N THR A 126 -0.05 1.08 -22.11
CA THR A 126 1.41 1.00 -22.28
C THR A 126 2.14 0.70 -20.95
N ILE A 127 1.56 1.06 -19.80
CA ILE A 127 2.22 0.94 -18.49
C ILE A 127 1.94 -0.44 -17.86
N GLN A 128 2.96 -1.29 -17.73
CA GLN A 128 2.85 -2.59 -17.07
C GLN A 128 3.61 -2.63 -15.74
N THR A 129 2.91 -2.92 -14.64
CA THR A 129 3.50 -2.91 -13.28
C THR A 129 3.19 -4.15 -12.45
N LYS A 130 2.51 -5.13 -13.04
CA LYS A 130 2.00 -6.28 -12.28
C LYS A 130 2.81 -7.56 -12.51
N PRO A 131 2.93 -8.40 -11.46
CA PRO A 131 2.59 -8.13 -10.06
C PRO A 131 3.76 -7.48 -9.30
N LEU A 132 3.50 -6.46 -8.47
CA LEU A 132 4.50 -6.04 -7.48
C LEU A 132 4.58 -7.08 -6.35
N PRO A 133 5.76 -7.59 -6.02
CA PRO A 133 5.91 -8.60 -4.97
C PRO A 133 5.41 -8.04 -3.62
N ARG A 134 4.65 -8.88 -2.91
CA ARG A 134 4.20 -8.61 -1.54
C ARG A 134 5.29 -9.04 -0.56
N ASN A 135 5.47 -8.28 0.51
CA ASN A 135 6.43 -8.56 1.59
C ASN A 135 7.89 -8.65 1.11
N MET A 136 8.40 -7.61 0.44
CA MET A 136 9.82 -7.50 0.10
C MET A 136 10.53 -6.57 1.09
N THR A 137 11.28 -7.13 2.03
CA THR A 137 12.06 -6.36 3.00
C THR A 137 13.45 -6.07 2.43
N PRO A 138 13.94 -4.81 2.41
CA PRO A 138 15.29 -4.49 1.95
C PRO A 138 16.35 -5.31 2.72
N GLY A 139 17.35 -5.87 2.04
CA GLY A 139 18.42 -6.67 2.64
C GLY A 139 18.09 -8.14 2.92
N LYS A 140 16.81 -8.49 3.11
CA LYS A 140 16.38 -9.88 3.40
C LYS A 140 15.92 -10.66 2.16
N ASP A 141 15.28 -9.98 1.21
CA ASP A 141 14.67 -10.59 0.03
C ASP A 141 15.44 -10.30 -1.27
N ASP A 142 16.75 -10.00 -1.20
CA ASP A 142 17.53 -9.53 -2.35
C ASP A 142 17.65 -10.59 -3.46
N GLU A 143 17.84 -11.87 -3.11
CA GLU A 143 17.83 -12.97 -4.08
C GLU A 143 16.48 -13.12 -4.79
N ARG A 144 15.38 -12.86 -4.07
CA ARG A 144 14.04 -12.87 -4.66
C ARG A 144 13.82 -11.68 -5.58
N ARG A 145 14.44 -10.52 -5.29
CA ARG A 145 14.44 -9.35 -6.19
C ARG A 145 15.18 -9.67 -7.47
N THR A 146 16.39 -10.23 -7.38
CA THR A 146 17.23 -10.54 -8.54
C THR A 146 16.63 -11.63 -9.42
N ALA A 147 16.15 -12.74 -8.83
CA ALA A 147 15.47 -13.81 -9.57
C ALA A 147 14.22 -13.30 -10.31
N ARG A 148 13.49 -12.36 -9.69
CA ARG A 148 12.33 -11.73 -10.32
C ARG A 148 12.71 -10.78 -11.45
N GLY A 149 13.71 -9.93 -11.24
CA GLY A 149 14.24 -9.04 -12.28
C GLY A 149 14.63 -9.84 -13.52
N LYS A 150 15.33 -10.96 -13.33
CA LYS A 150 15.67 -11.90 -14.40
C LYS A 150 14.44 -12.51 -15.08
N ALA A 151 13.43 -12.94 -14.31
CA ALA A 151 12.21 -13.51 -14.88
C ALA A 151 11.38 -12.49 -15.68
N ILE A 152 11.36 -11.22 -15.26
CA ILE A 152 10.70 -10.14 -16.00
C ILE A 152 11.49 -9.82 -17.26
N ALA A 153 12.82 -9.66 -17.14
CA ALA A 153 13.70 -9.43 -18.28
C ALA A 153 13.55 -10.52 -19.34
N HIS A 154 13.63 -11.80 -18.95
CA HIS A 154 13.48 -12.94 -19.88
C HIS A 154 12.09 -13.00 -20.54
N LYS A 155 11.02 -12.58 -19.85
CA LYS A 155 9.67 -12.54 -20.45
C LYS A 155 9.51 -11.42 -21.48
N LEU A 156 10.28 -10.34 -21.30
CA LEU A 156 10.18 -9.13 -22.09
C LEU A 156 11.35 -8.99 -23.08
N GLU A 157 12.26 -9.96 -23.11
CA GLU A 157 13.47 -9.98 -23.94
C GLU A 157 13.14 -10.00 -25.44
N GLU A 158 12.01 -10.62 -25.80
CA GLU A 158 11.51 -10.67 -27.18
C GLU A 158 10.95 -9.32 -27.68
N ASN A 159 10.67 -8.37 -26.78
CA ASN A 159 10.11 -7.06 -27.14
C ASN A 159 11.18 -5.95 -27.02
N PRO A 160 11.76 -5.48 -28.15
CA PRO A 160 12.82 -4.48 -28.14
C PRO A 160 12.32 -3.07 -27.76
N MET A 161 11.01 -2.85 -27.69
CA MET A 161 10.37 -1.56 -27.41
C MET A 161 9.93 -1.41 -25.94
N VAL A 162 10.47 -2.26 -25.05
CA VAL A 162 10.23 -2.22 -23.60
C VAL A 162 11.21 -1.26 -22.93
N MET A 163 10.69 -0.21 -22.30
CA MET A 163 11.47 0.77 -21.55
C MET A 163 11.34 0.53 -20.04
N TYR A 164 12.47 0.60 -19.34
CA TYR A 164 12.55 0.53 -17.89
C TYR A 164 12.72 1.95 -17.33
N ALA A 165 11.77 2.37 -16.50
CA ALA A 165 11.76 3.68 -15.88
C ALA A 165 12.00 3.55 -14.38
N ASP A 166 13.01 4.26 -13.89
CA ASP A 166 13.37 4.30 -12.47
C ASP A 166 13.76 5.72 -12.04
N ALA A 167 13.61 5.99 -10.75
CA ALA A 167 14.07 7.22 -10.13
C ALA A 167 14.63 6.96 -8.73
N SER A 168 15.70 7.68 -8.41
CA SER A 168 16.30 7.64 -7.09
C SER A 168 16.43 9.05 -6.52
N LEU A 169 16.08 9.20 -5.24
CA LEU A 169 16.31 10.43 -4.49
C LEU A 169 17.54 10.24 -3.61
N GLN A 170 18.52 11.14 -3.74
CA GLN A 170 19.71 11.07 -2.88
C GLN A 170 19.35 11.51 -1.45
N LYS A 171 19.88 10.78 -0.46
CA LYS A 171 19.66 11.12 0.95
C LYS A 171 20.20 12.53 1.23
N HIS A 172 19.36 13.38 1.82
CA HIS A 172 19.67 14.77 2.22
C HIS A 172 19.93 15.75 1.07
N SER A 173 19.51 15.44 -0.16
CA SER A 173 19.50 16.43 -1.25
C SER A 173 18.09 16.70 -1.75
N ASP A 174 17.92 17.87 -2.37
CA ASP A 174 16.70 18.24 -3.08
C ASP A 174 16.74 17.78 -4.54
N HIS A 175 17.61 16.81 -4.88
CA HIS A 175 17.83 16.35 -6.24
C HIS A 175 17.55 14.85 -6.36
N ALA A 176 16.69 14.50 -7.31
CA ALA A 176 16.42 13.14 -7.72
C ALA A 176 17.02 12.89 -9.10
N ALA A 177 17.65 11.72 -9.26
CA ALA A 177 18.06 11.21 -10.56
C ALA A 177 16.90 10.40 -11.16
N VAL A 178 16.60 10.65 -12.42
CA VAL A 178 15.58 9.96 -13.20
C VAL A 178 16.26 9.29 -14.39
N VAL A 179 15.92 8.03 -14.64
CA VAL A 179 16.55 7.22 -15.68
C VAL A 179 15.48 6.43 -16.45
N VAL A 180 15.61 6.45 -17.77
CA VAL A 180 14.83 5.59 -18.70
C VAL A 180 15.82 4.85 -19.59
N THR A 181 15.68 3.52 -19.64
CA THR A 181 16.61 2.63 -20.35
C THR A 181 15.86 1.58 -21.17
N PHE A 182 16.43 1.17 -22.29
CA PHE A 182 16.24 -0.18 -22.81
C PHE A 182 17.21 -1.14 -22.10
N ILE A 183 16.98 -2.45 -22.21
CA ILE A 183 17.82 -3.50 -21.58
C ILE A 183 19.33 -3.22 -21.75
N ASN A 184 19.75 -2.75 -22.92
CA ASN A 184 21.17 -2.55 -23.26
C ASN A 184 21.55 -1.08 -23.52
N ARG A 185 20.66 -0.11 -23.31
CA ARG A 185 20.91 1.28 -23.71
C ARG A 185 20.22 2.29 -22.82
N LEU A 186 20.98 3.27 -22.34
CA LEU A 186 20.44 4.47 -21.71
C LEU A 186 19.74 5.35 -22.76
N ILE A 187 18.49 5.73 -22.50
CA ILE A 187 17.68 6.58 -23.37
C ILE A 187 17.60 8.00 -22.81
N VAL A 188 17.20 8.14 -21.55
CA VAL A 188 17.13 9.43 -20.86
C VAL A 188 17.75 9.30 -19.49
N SER A 189 18.54 10.32 -19.11
CA SER A 189 18.93 10.58 -17.73
C SER A 189 18.72 12.06 -17.43
N ALA A 190 18.07 12.36 -16.31
CA ALA A 190 17.79 13.72 -15.91
C ALA A 190 17.95 13.89 -14.39
N SER A 191 18.29 15.12 -13.97
CA SER A 191 18.26 15.53 -12.57
C SER A 191 17.04 16.42 -12.35
N LEU A 192 16.20 16.05 -11.39
CA LEU A 192 14.98 16.77 -11.02
C LEU A 192 15.16 17.34 -9.63
N ARG A 193 14.88 18.65 -9.46
CA ARG A 193 14.85 19.25 -8.13
C ARG A 193 13.52 18.91 -7.43
N THR A 194 13.54 17.96 -6.51
CA THR A 194 12.37 17.54 -5.73
C THR A 194 12.79 16.93 -4.38
N LYS A 195 11.94 17.10 -3.36
CA LYS A 195 12.05 16.42 -2.07
C LYS A 195 11.18 15.15 -1.98
N TYR A 196 10.35 14.92 -2.99
CA TYR A 196 9.36 13.86 -2.99
C TYR A 196 9.75 12.77 -3.99
N PRO A 197 10.09 11.55 -3.54
CA PRO A 197 10.51 10.47 -4.42
C PRO A 197 9.40 10.07 -5.39
N ALA A 198 8.13 10.14 -4.96
CA ALA A 198 6.98 9.85 -5.82
C ALA A 198 6.91 10.76 -7.07
N ILE A 199 7.31 12.03 -6.96
CA ILE A 199 7.35 12.94 -8.11
C ILE A 199 8.45 12.52 -9.09
N ALA A 200 9.61 12.10 -8.59
CA ALA A 200 10.70 11.65 -9.42
C ALA A 200 10.35 10.36 -10.18
N GLU A 201 9.73 9.40 -9.48
CA GLU A 201 9.22 8.16 -10.08
C GLU A 201 8.17 8.44 -11.16
N GLU A 202 7.30 9.43 -10.95
CA GLU A 202 6.30 9.82 -11.94
C GLU A 202 6.91 10.47 -13.18
N VAL A 203 7.92 11.32 -12.99
CA VAL A 203 8.67 11.93 -14.09
C VAL A 203 9.44 10.87 -14.89
N ALA A 204 9.94 9.80 -14.25
CA ALA A 204 10.57 8.69 -14.96
C ALA A 204 9.60 7.99 -15.94
N VAL A 205 8.41 7.67 -15.46
CA VAL A 205 7.37 7.04 -16.29
C VAL A 205 6.93 7.99 -17.41
N ALA A 206 6.75 9.28 -17.11
CA ALA A 206 6.41 10.28 -18.12
C ALA A 206 7.49 10.40 -19.20
N PHE A 207 8.77 10.40 -18.84
CA PHE A 207 9.86 10.44 -19.82
C PHE A 207 9.88 9.21 -20.73
N ALA A 208 9.52 8.03 -20.22
CA ALA A 208 9.40 6.82 -21.02
C ALA A 208 8.23 6.90 -22.01
N LEU A 209 7.07 7.39 -21.57
CA LEU A 209 5.86 7.52 -22.40
C LEU A 209 6.00 8.52 -23.56
N VAL A 210 6.81 9.57 -23.36
CA VAL A 210 7.06 10.59 -24.40
C VAL A 210 7.98 10.06 -25.52
N GLN A 211 8.67 8.93 -25.32
CA GLN A 211 9.53 8.39 -26.35
C GLN A 211 8.73 7.81 -27.52
N PRO A 212 9.08 8.12 -28.78
CA PRO A 212 8.31 7.70 -29.96
C PRO A 212 8.35 6.20 -30.26
N SER A 213 9.17 5.44 -29.51
CA SER A 213 9.43 4.01 -29.72
C SER A 213 8.99 3.15 -28.53
N VAL A 214 8.07 3.65 -27.69
CA VAL A 214 7.61 2.94 -26.50
C VAL A 214 6.40 2.08 -26.81
N ASP A 215 6.55 0.76 -26.67
CA ASP A 215 5.42 -0.19 -26.70
C ASP A 215 4.98 -0.55 -25.27
N MET A 216 5.95 -0.61 -24.36
CA MET A 216 5.68 -0.95 -22.96
C MET A 216 6.64 -0.23 -22.02
N VAL A 217 6.11 0.29 -20.91
CA VAL A 217 6.89 0.86 -19.80
C VAL A 217 6.81 -0.05 -18.58
N VAL A 218 7.97 -0.45 -18.09
CA VAL A 218 8.14 -1.21 -16.85
C VAL A 218 8.65 -0.28 -15.75
N THR A 219 7.94 -0.25 -14.63
CA THR A 219 8.33 0.47 -13.42
C THR A 219 8.02 -0.36 -12.18
N ASP A 220 8.85 -0.25 -11.16
CA ASP A 220 8.63 -0.86 -9.84
C ASP A 220 7.92 0.08 -8.85
N SER A 221 7.68 1.34 -9.26
CA SER A 221 6.96 2.32 -8.46
C SER A 221 5.45 2.05 -8.43
N LYS A 222 4.97 1.63 -7.25
CA LYS A 222 3.53 1.53 -6.93
C LYS A 222 2.83 2.89 -7.00
N THR A 223 3.54 3.93 -6.59
CA THR A 223 3.08 5.31 -6.48
C THR A 223 2.85 5.92 -7.85
N ALA A 224 3.81 5.78 -8.77
CA ALA A 224 3.67 6.18 -10.14
C ALA A 224 2.52 5.41 -10.80
N TYR A 225 2.54 4.07 -10.74
CA TYR A 225 1.46 3.26 -11.33
C TYR A 225 0.06 3.66 -10.86
N GLY A 226 -0.12 3.80 -9.56
CA GLY A 226 -1.41 4.18 -8.98
C GLY A 226 -1.84 5.60 -9.34
N SER A 227 -0.91 6.44 -9.78
CA SER A 227 -1.19 7.79 -10.26
C SER A 227 -1.55 7.79 -11.75
N PHE A 228 -0.86 6.99 -12.57
CA PHE A 228 -1.09 6.96 -14.02
C PHE A 228 -2.29 6.09 -14.45
N CYS A 229 -2.58 5.01 -13.74
CA CYS A 229 -3.66 4.07 -14.10
C CYS A 229 -4.97 4.31 -13.34
N ARG A 230 -5.17 5.51 -12.78
CA ARG A 230 -6.44 5.93 -12.16
C ARG A 230 -7.39 6.59 -13.16
#